data_AF-A0A8T6RU89-F1
#
_entry.id   AF-A0A8T6RU89-F1
#
_cell.length_a   1.000
_cell.length_b   1.000
_cell.length_c   1.000
_cell.angle_alpha   90.00
_cell.angle_beta   90.00
_cell.angle_gamma   90.00
#
_symmetry.space_group_name_H-M   'P 1'
#
loop_
_entity.id
_entity.type
_entity.pdbx_description
1 polymer ?
#
loop_
_entity_poly.entity_id
_entity_poly.type
_entity_poly.pdbx_seq_one_letter_code
_entity_poly.pdbx_strand_id
1 'polypeptide(L)' 'EKPLARSVEGCLNIGEAERETGLTVLPVHNYAFTPCLETAKEIIQSGEIGEIGRVELRFDNNLWSYRSRTDFRM' A
#
# COMPACT_ATOMS: atom_id res chain seq x y z
N GLU A 1 8.57 4.63 5.00
CA GLU A 1 8.25 3.19 5.12
C GLU A 1 6.90 3.03 5.82
N LYS A 2 6.14 1.96 5.54
CA LYS A 2 4.89 1.66 6.23
C LYS A 2 5.14 1.08 7.65
N PRO A 3 4.21 1.23 8.61
CA PRO A 3 2.99 2.05 8.57
C PRO A 3 3.31 3.55 8.61
N LEU A 4 2.40 4.38 8.10
CA LEU A 4 2.58 5.85 8.05
C LEU A 4 2.75 6.46 9.45
N ALA A 5 1.92 6.04 10.40
CA ALA A 5 2.03 6.37 11.82
C ALA A 5 1.49 5.21 12.68
N ARG A 6 1.69 5.29 14.00
CA ARG A 6 1.20 4.30 14.97
C ARG A 6 -0.21 4.58 15.50
N SER A 7 -0.79 5.73 15.17
CA SER A 7 -2.13 6.12 15.58
C SER A 7 -2.82 6.95 14.50
N VAL A 8 -4.14 7.09 14.63
CA VAL A 8 -4.95 7.91 13.72
C VAL A 8 -4.53 9.37 13.79
N GLU A 9 -4.30 9.88 15.00
CA GLU A 9 -3.84 11.25 15.25
C GLU A 9 -2.48 11.51 14.58
N GLY A 10 -1.57 10.53 14.64
CA GLY A 10 -0.29 10.62 13.94
C GLY A 10 -0.46 10.76 12.42
N CYS A 11 -1.38 10.01 11.81
CA CYS A 11 -1.68 10.16 10.38
C CYS A 11 -2.26 11.53 10.06
N LEU A 12 -3.15 12.05 10.90
CA LEU A 12 -3.77 13.37 10.71
C LEU A 12 -2.73 14.50 10.78
N ASN A 13 -1.81 14.44 11.75
CA ASN A 13 -0.74 15.42 11.91
C ASN A 13 0.20 15.45 10.70
N ILE A 14 0.52 14.27 10.14
CA ILE A 14 1.33 14.19 8.92
C ILE A 14 0.59 14.84 7.74
N GLY A 15 -0.72 14.60 7.61
CA GLY A 15 -1.53 15.22 6.57
C GLY A 15 -1.66 16.74 6.70
N GLU A 16 -1.66 17.28 7.93
CA GLU A 16 -1.60 18.73 8.14
C GLU A 16 -0.24 19.30 7.72
N ALA A 17 0.86 18.67 8.14
CA ALA A 17 2.20 19.09 7.74
C ALA A 17 2.40 19.03 6.21
N GLU A 18 1.80 18.04 5.54
CA GLU A 18 1.77 17.95 4.06
C GLU A 18 1.11 19.20 3.44
N ARG A 19 -0.05 19.61 3.96
CA ARG A 19 -0.79 20.80 3.49
C ARG A 19 -0.02 22.10 3.75
N GLU A 20 0.58 22.24 4.94
CA GLU A 20 1.30 23.46 5.34
C GLU A 20 2.60 23.65 4.55
N THR A 21 3.33 22.56 4.29
CA THR A 21 4.64 22.62 3.64
C THR A 21 4.57 22.51 2.13
N GLY A 22 3.48 21.96 1.58
CA GLY A 22 3.36 21.63 0.16
C GLY A 22 4.26 20.47 -0.29
N LEU A 23 4.93 19.79 0.65
CA LEU A 23 5.67 18.55 0.37
C LEU A 23 4.68 17.40 0.24
N THR A 24 5.02 16.37 -0.54
CA THR A 24 4.17 15.18 -0.70
C THR A 24 4.64 14.04 0.19
N VAL A 25 3.70 13.40 0.89
CA VAL A 25 3.99 12.23 1.72
C VAL A 25 3.53 10.96 1.01
N LEU A 26 4.47 10.04 0.78
CA LEU A 26 4.18 8.76 0.10
C LEU A 26 4.49 7.57 1.03
N PRO A 27 3.46 6.94 1.61
CA PRO A 27 3.60 5.63 2.22
C PRO A 27 3.99 4.60 1.16
N VAL A 28 5.03 3.81 1.41
CA VAL A 28 5.65 2.92 0.42
C VAL A 28 4.83 1.62 0.24
N HIS A 29 3.65 1.72 -0.39
CA HIS A 29 2.81 0.58 -0.76
C HIS A 29 3.33 -0.12 -2.02
N ASN A 30 4.49 -0.75 -1.93
CA ASN A 30 5.21 -1.34 -3.06
C ASN A 30 4.38 -2.30 -3.94
N TYR A 31 3.49 -3.11 -3.35
CA TYR A 31 2.66 -4.05 -4.12
C TYR A 31 1.63 -3.37 -5.02
N ALA A 32 1.30 -2.09 -4.80
CA ALA A 32 0.39 -1.34 -5.66
C ALA A 32 0.89 -1.24 -7.12
N PHE A 33 2.21 -1.40 -7.32
CA PHE A 33 2.86 -1.38 -8.63
C PHE A 33 3.03 -2.77 -9.25
N THR A 34 2.38 -3.80 -8.71
CA THR A 34 2.41 -5.14 -9.31
C THR A 34 1.64 -5.11 -10.63
N PRO A 35 2.21 -5.58 -11.77
CA PRO A 35 1.59 -5.41 -13.09
C PRO A 35 0.14 -5.88 -13.21
N CYS A 36 -0.24 -6.94 -12.49
CA CYS A 36 -1.61 -7.45 -12.52
C CYS A 36 -2.65 -6.45 -11.96
N LEU A 37 -2.24 -5.51 -11.10
CA LEU A 37 -3.13 -4.48 -10.58
C LEU A 37 -3.43 -3.38 -11.60
N GLU A 38 -2.50 -3.07 -12.51
CA GLU A 38 -2.77 -2.15 -13.62
C GLU A 38 -3.80 -2.76 -14.58
N THR A 39 -3.62 -4.02 -14.97
CA THR A 39 -4.60 -4.74 -15.80
C THR A 39 -5.97 -4.83 -15.11
N ALA A 40 -6.00 -5.15 -13.82
CA ALA A 40 -7.26 -5.19 -13.07
C ALA A 40 -7.96 -3.82 -13.04
N LYS A 41 -7.19 -2.74 -12.88
CA LYS A 41 -7.70 -1.36 -12.91
C LYS A 41 -8.28 -1.00 -14.27
N GLU A 42 -7.61 -1.37 -15.37
CA GLU A 42 -8.10 -1.15 -16.74
C GLU A 42 -9.45 -1.85 -16.98
N ILE A 43 -9.57 -3.12 -16.57
CA ILE A 43 -10.81 -3.91 -16.68
C ILE A 43 -11.95 -3.30 -15.85
N ILE A 44 -11.64 -2.84 -14.63
CA ILE A 44 -12.63 -2.17 -13.77
C ILE A 44 -13.09 -0.85 -14.42
N GLN A 45 -12.15 -0.05 -14.94
CA GLN A 45 -12.45 1.24 -15.54
C GLN A 45 -13.18 1.13 -16.88
N SER A 46 -12.95 0.07 -17.65
CA SER A 46 -13.68 -0.19 -18.89
C SER A 46 -15.14 -0.62 -18.65
N GLY A 47 -15.47 -1.03 -17.43
CA GLY A 47 -16.79 -1.54 -17.06
C GLY A 47 -17.07 -2.96 -17.56
N GLU A 48 -16.05 -3.68 -18.04
CA GLU A 48 -16.20 -5.01 -18.65
C GLU A 48 -16.82 -6.05 -17.71
N ILE A 49 -16.60 -5.90 -16.40
CA ILE A 49 -17.15 -6.80 -15.36
C ILE A 49 -18.42 -6.28 -14.66
N GLY A 50 -18.94 -5.12 -15.07
CA GLY A 50 -20.08 -4.48 -14.43
C GLY A 50 -19.76 -3.90 -13.04
N GLU A 51 -20.74 -3.94 -12.14
CA GLU A 51 -20.59 -3.39 -10.77
C GLU A 51 -19.79 -4.31 -9.85
N ILE A 52 -18.89 -3.73 -9.06
CA ILE A 52 -18.10 -4.47 -8.07
C ILE A 52 -18.99 -4.85 -6.90
N GLY A 53 -19.34 -6.13 -6.79
CA GLY A 53 -20.11 -6.65 -5.66
C GLY A 53 -19.29 -7.00 -4.42
N ARG A 54 -18.00 -7.37 -4.58
CA ARG A 54 -17.15 -7.83 -3.48
C ARG A 54 -15.67 -7.69 -3.79
N VAL A 55 -14.88 -7.33 -2.77
CA VAL A 55 -13.42 -7.34 -2.81
C VAL A 55 -12.91 -8.19 -1.64
N GLU A 56 -12.07 -9.18 -1.93
CA GLU A 56 -11.35 -9.97 -0.93
C GLU A 56 -9.85 -9.75 -1.08
N LEU A 57 -9.16 -9.63 0.05
CA LEU A 57 -7.69 -9.55 0.07
C LEU A 57 -7.14 -10.63 0.99
N ARG A 58 -6.03 -11.25 0.58
CA ARG A 58 -5.22 -12.12 1.43
C ARG A 58 -3.79 -11.61 1.43
N PHE A 59 -3.17 -11.60 2.59
CA PHE A 59 -1.78 -11.21 2.77
C PHE A 59 -0.97 -12.41 3.23
N ASP A 60 -0.83 -13.38 2.32
CA ASP A 60 -0.09 -14.60 2.57
C ASP A 60 1.41 -14.35 2.33
N ASN A 61 2.19 -14.33 3.40
CA ASN A 61 3.65 -14.24 3.30
C ASN A 61 4.26 -15.59 3.66
N ASN A 62 4.96 -16.19 2.70
CA ASN A 62 5.89 -17.27 3.02
C ASN A 62 7.22 -16.64 3.46
N LEU A 63 7.34 -16.35 4.76
CA LEU A 63 8.57 -15.80 5.35
C LEU A 63 9.75 -16.78 5.33
N TRP A 64 9.55 -18.03 4.89
CA TRP A 64 10.59 -19.04 4.84
C TRP A 64 11.71 -18.69 3.85
N SER A 65 11.39 -17.98 2.75
CA SER A 65 12.37 -17.45 1.80
C SER A 65 12.96 -16.09 2.22
N TYR A 66 12.29 -15.36 3.12
CA TYR A 66 12.78 -14.11 3.72
C TYR A 66 13.69 -14.40 4.92
N ARG A 67 14.72 -15.24 4.75
CA ARG A 67 15.89 -15.14 5.64
C ARG A 67 16.65 -13.87 5.25
N SER A 68 16.76 -12.92 6.18
CA SER A 68 17.72 -11.84 6.02
C SER A 68 19.11 -12.45 5.84
N ARG A 69 19.78 -12.14 4.72
CA ARG A 69 21.19 -12.50 4.49
C ARG A 69 22.15 -11.61 5.30
N THR A 70 21.62 -10.73 6.13
CA THR A 70 22.35 -9.79 6.98
C THR A 70 21.72 -9.72 8.37
N ASP A 71 22.55 -9.53 9.39
CA ASP A 71 22.22 -9.60 10.83
C ASP A 71 21.43 -8.39 11.35
N PHE A 72 20.62 -7.74 10.52
CA PHE A 72 19.96 -6.47 10.86
C PHE A 72 18.82 -6.58 11.89
N ARG A 73 18.52 -7.79 12.39
CA ARG A 73 17.49 -8.00 13.43
C ARG A 73 17.90 -9.03 14.47
N MET A 74 19.11 -8.87 15.03
CA MET A 74 19.39 -9.39 16.39
C MET A 74 18.70 -8.51 17.43
#